data_AF-A0A3D1RPM0-F1
#
_entry.id   AF-A0A3D1RPM0-F1
#
_cell.length_a   1.000
_cell.length_b   1.000
_cell.length_c   1.000
_cell.angle_alpha   90.00
_cell.angle_beta   90.00
_cell.angle_gamma   90.00
#
_symmetry.space_group_name_H-M   'P 1'
#
loop_
_entity.id
_entity.type
_entity.pdbx_description
1 polymer ?
#
loop_
_entity_poly.entity_id
_entity_poly.type
_entity_poly.pdbx_seq_one_letter_code
_entity_poly.pdbx_strand_id
1 'polypeptide(L)'
;MQAAEAKVLSVNISEKRGEKKHNVGKAYLKANYGIDVDAHAGDWHRQVSLLSLSSFEKMRNLGADVNYGDFAENITVAGVDVATLPIGTQIKIGEALMELTQIGKECHKGCAIMQQVGTCVMPLEGVFTRVLEGGWVKVGDKVEITESGTRDPFVISLPEDS
;
A
#
# COMPACT_ATOMS: atom_id res chain seq x y z
N MET A 1 23.03 16.13 1.24
CA MET A 1 22.37 14.99 0.57
C MET A 1 20.94 15.42 0.27
N GLN A 2 20.54 15.51 -1.00
CA GLN A 2 19.13 15.74 -1.33
C GLN A 2 18.35 14.51 -0.84
N ALA A 3 17.36 14.70 0.02
CA ALA A 3 16.38 13.66 0.27
C ALA A 3 15.73 13.35 -1.08
N ALA A 4 15.84 12.10 -1.53
CA ALA A 4 15.22 11.69 -2.78
C ALA A 4 13.71 11.94 -2.66
N GLU A 5 13.15 12.65 -3.62
CA GLU A 5 11.73 13.02 -3.61
C GLU A 5 10.86 11.76 -3.62
N ALA A 6 9.88 11.72 -2.71
CA ALA A 6 9.00 10.57 -2.60
C ALA A 6 8.04 10.51 -3.79
N LYS A 7 7.90 9.33 -4.40
CA LYS A 7 7.19 9.16 -5.68
C LYS A 7 6.57 7.78 -5.86
N VAL A 8 5.57 7.69 -6.73
CA VAL A 8 4.93 6.43 -7.14
C VAL A 8 5.82 5.69 -8.14
N LEU A 9 6.06 4.41 -7.88
CA LEU A 9 6.77 3.50 -8.79
C LEU A 9 5.84 2.61 -9.61
N SER A 10 4.69 2.24 -9.04
CA SER A 10 3.72 1.37 -9.69
C SER A 10 2.30 1.70 -9.23
N VAL A 11 1.32 1.43 -10.10
CA VAL A 11 -0.10 1.47 -9.77
C VAL A 11 -0.70 0.16 -10.25
N ASN A 12 -1.06 -0.73 -9.33
CA ASN A 12 -1.45 -2.09 -9.62
C ASN A 12 -2.90 -2.36 -9.23
N ILE A 13 -3.60 -3.12 -10.08
CA ILE A 13 -4.98 -3.54 -9.84
C ILE A 13 -5.15 -5.03 -10.10
N SER A 14 -6.21 -5.60 -9.56
CA SER A 14 -6.71 -6.94 -9.89
C SER A 14 -8.17 -6.81 -10.31
N GLU A 15 -8.56 -7.29 -11.48
CA GLU A 15 -9.95 -7.20 -11.97
C GLU A 15 -10.87 -8.17 -11.22
N LYS A 16 -10.34 -9.32 -10.75
CA LYS A 16 -11.07 -10.28 -9.91
C LYS A 16 -10.33 -10.60 -8.62
N ARG A 17 -11.09 -10.95 -7.58
CA ARG A 17 -10.53 -11.37 -6.28
C ARG A 17 -9.73 -12.66 -6.46
N GLY A 18 -8.54 -12.70 -5.87
CA GLY A 18 -7.63 -13.84 -5.96
C GLY A 18 -6.72 -13.84 -7.19
N GLU A 19 -6.89 -12.90 -8.12
CA GLU A 19 -5.93 -12.69 -9.22
C GLU A 19 -4.72 -11.88 -8.76
N LYS A 20 -3.58 -12.13 -9.41
CA LYS A 20 -2.36 -11.36 -9.19
C LYS A 20 -2.56 -9.94 -9.70
N LYS A 21 -2.19 -8.93 -8.90
CA LYS A 21 -2.26 -7.55 -9.35
C LYS A 21 -1.27 -7.31 -10.49
N HIS A 22 -1.65 -6.47 -11.45
CA HIS A 22 -0.80 -6.06 -12.57
C HIS A 22 -0.74 -4.53 -12.64
N ASN A 23 0.40 -4.00 -13.07
CA ASN A 23 0.62 -2.56 -13.18
C ASN A 23 -0.18 -1.97 -14.36
N VAL A 24 -1.05 -1.01 -14.07
CA VAL A 24 -1.84 -0.26 -15.06
C VAL A 24 -1.30 1.16 -15.30
N GLY A 25 -0.27 1.57 -14.57
CA GLY A 25 0.41 2.85 -14.75
C GLY A 25 -0.36 4.08 -14.27
N LYS A 26 -1.70 4.04 -14.29
CA LYS A 26 -2.59 5.11 -13.80
C LYS A 26 -3.93 4.52 -13.37
N ALA A 27 -4.48 4.98 -12.25
CA ALA A 27 -5.80 4.60 -11.77
C ALA A 27 -6.51 5.78 -11.09
N TYR A 28 -7.85 5.73 -11.09
CA TYR A 28 -8.67 6.70 -10.38
C TYR A 28 -9.03 6.14 -8.99
N LEU A 29 -8.72 6.92 -7.96
CA LEU A 29 -9.12 6.63 -6.59
C LEU A 29 -10.43 7.37 -6.31
N LYS A 30 -11.45 6.63 -5.90
CA LYS A 30 -12.75 7.15 -5.52
C LYS A 30 -12.84 7.26 -4.00
N ALA A 31 -13.25 8.44 -3.53
CA ALA A 31 -13.42 8.72 -2.11
C ALA A 31 -14.34 7.69 -1.45
N ASN A 32 -13.94 7.21 -0.27
CA ASN A 32 -14.61 6.17 0.50
C ASN A 32 -14.88 4.86 -0.27
N TYR A 33 -14.07 4.54 -1.28
CA TYR A 33 -14.29 3.37 -2.12
C TYR A 33 -13.02 2.65 -2.55
N GLY A 34 -11.92 3.39 -2.78
CA GLY A 34 -10.65 2.80 -3.25
C GLY A 34 -10.47 2.97 -4.76
N ILE A 35 -9.81 2.02 -5.41
CA ILE A 35 -9.53 2.09 -6.85
C ILE A 35 -10.72 1.56 -7.65
N ASP A 36 -11.32 2.38 -8.50
CA ASP A 36 -12.60 2.10 -9.20
C ASP A 36 -12.62 0.78 -10.00
N VAL A 37 -11.44 0.34 -10.47
CA VAL A 37 -11.26 -0.86 -11.30
C VAL A 37 -10.67 -2.04 -10.53
N ASP A 38 -10.51 -1.94 -9.20
CA ASP A 38 -9.94 -3.02 -8.38
C ASP A 38 -11.02 -3.88 -7.73
N ALA A 39 -10.83 -5.20 -7.75
CA ALA A 39 -11.73 -6.18 -7.16
C ALA A 39 -11.91 -6.08 -5.62
N HIS A 40 -11.07 -5.28 -4.96
CA HIS A 40 -11.16 -4.99 -3.53
C HIS A 40 -11.77 -3.62 -3.24
N ALA A 41 -12.25 -2.90 -4.25
CA ALA A 41 -12.96 -1.65 -4.06
C ALA A 41 -14.27 -1.87 -3.29
N GLY A 42 -14.60 -0.93 -2.40
CA GLY A 42 -15.77 -0.98 -1.54
C GLY A 42 -15.68 -0.01 -0.37
N ASP A 43 -16.78 0.13 0.37
CA ASP A 43 -16.86 0.94 1.57
C ASP A 43 -16.38 0.15 2.79
N TRP A 44 -15.06 0.08 2.95
CA TRP A 44 -14.39 -0.58 4.08
C TRP A 44 -13.02 0.07 4.36
N HIS A 45 -12.34 -0.32 5.43
CA HIS A 45 -11.15 0.38 5.91
C HIS A 45 -9.84 0.08 5.14
N ARG A 46 -9.82 -0.87 4.19
CA ARG A 46 -8.62 -1.24 3.40
C ARG A 46 -8.81 -0.98 1.90
N GLN A 47 -9.13 0.27 1.57
CA GLN A 47 -9.52 0.67 0.22
C GLN A 47 -8.35 0.65 -0.77
N VAL A 48 -7.16 1.02 -0.30
CA VAL A 48 -5.93 1.05 -1.10
C VAL A 48 -4.78 0.52 -0.24
N SER A 49 -3.96 -0.36 -0.80
CA SER A 49 -2.75 -0.85 -0.13
C SER A 49 -1.48 -0.20 -0.70
N LEU A 50 -0.56 0.19 0.19
CA LEU A 50 0.73 0.77 -0.17
C LEU A 50 1.88 -0.09 0.35
N LEU A 51 2.98 -0.12 -0.41
CA LEU A 51 4.23 -0.75 0.03
C LEU A 51 5.43 0.08 -0.44
N SER A 52 6.45 0.19 0.41
CA SER A 52 7.65 0.98 0.12
C SER A 52 8.69 0.19 -0.67
N LEU A 53 9.48 0.90 -1.48
CA LEU A 53 10.61 0.33 -2.21
C LEU A 53 11.61 -0.36 -1.25
N SER A 54 11.83 0.21 -0.06
CA SER A 54 12.68 -0.39 0.97
C SER A 54 12.24 -1.80 1.34
N SER A 55 10.92 -2.04 1.42
CA SER A 55 10.35 -3.37 1.68
C SER A 55 10.62 -4.36 0.53
N PHE A 56 10.54 -3.92 -0.72
CA PHE A 56 10.92 -4.73 -1.87
C PHE A 56 12.42 -5.06 -1.88
N GLU A 57 13.27 -4.08 -1.59
CA GLU A 57 14.72 -4.26 -1.54
C GLU A 57 15.13 -5.24 -0.44
N LYS A 58 14.51 -5.17 0.75
CA LYS A 58 14.70 -6.17 1.82
C LYS A 58 14.43 -7.58 1.31
N MET A 59 13.29 -7.78 0.64
CA MET A 59 12.91 -9.11 0.13
C MET A 59 13.82 -9.60 -1.00
N ARG A 60 14.23 -8.71 -1.91
CA ARG A 60 15.20 -9.03 -2.98
C ARG A 60 16.58 -9.40 -2.42
N ASN A 61 17.03 -8.70 -1.37
CA ASN A 61 18.28 -9.02 -0.68
C ASN A 61 18.24 -10.38 0.04
N LEU A 62 17.05 -10.86 0.41
CA LEU A 62 16.84 -12.21 0.92
C LEU A 62 16.73 -13.27 -0.19
N GLY A 63 16.88 -12.88 -1.46
CA GLY A 63 16.82 -13.77 -2.62
C GLY A 63 15.43 -13.94 -3.24
N ALA A 64 14.44 -13.13 -2.85
CA ALA A 64 13.11 -13.17 -3.46
C ALA A 64 13.13 -12.53 -4.86
N ASP A 65 12.64 -13.25 -5.87
CA ASP A 65 12.38 -12.69 -7.20
C ASP A 65 10.97 -12.08 -7.23
N VAL A 66 10.87 -10.80 -6.85
CA VAL A 66 9.59 -10.09 -6.67
C VAL A 66 9.52 -8.80 -7.48
N ASN A 67 8.40 -8.64 -8.18
CA ASN A 67 8.01 -7.47 -8.94
C ASN A 67 6.92 -6.67 -8.21
N TYR A 68 6.73 -5.40 -8.60
CA TYR A 68 5.63 -4.59 -8.07
C TYR A 68 4.28 -5.22 -8.44
N GLY A 69 3.38 -5.32 -7.46
CA GLY A 69 2.11 -6.03 -7.52
C GLY A 69 2.18 -7.44 -6.95
N ASP A 70 3.37 -8.04 -6.79
CA ASP A 70 3.53 -9.43 -6.32
C ASP A 70 3.10 -9.61 -4.87
N PHE A 71 3.17 -8.53 -4.09
CA PHE A 71 2.70 -8.48 -2.71
C PHE A 71 1.21 -8.13 -2.60
N ALA A 72 0.50 -8.04 -3.72
CA ALA A 72 -0.88 -7.57 -3.81
C ALA A 72 -1.07 -6.12 -3.31
N GLU A 73 -0.02 -5.30 -3.38
CA GLU A 73 -0.11 -3.87 -3.12
C GLU A 73 -0.70 -3.13 -4.33
N ASN A 74 -1.52 -2.11 -4.07
CA ASN A 74 -2.05 -1.26 -5.11
C ASN A 74 -1.06 -0.19 -5.57
N ILE A 75 -0.27 0.38 -4.66
CA ILE A 75 0.67 1.45 -4.99
C ILE A 75 2.02 1.13 -4.37
N THR A 76 3.06 1.02 -5.20
CA THR A 76 4.44 1.02 -4.70
C THR A 76 4.98 2.44 -4.67
N VAL A 77 5.62 2.83 -3.57
CA VAL A 77 6.23 4.17 -3.42
C VAL A 77 7.73 4.09 -3.11
N ALA A 78 8.48 5.10 -3.56
CA ALA A 78 9.89 5.32 -3.21
C ALA A 78 10.05 6.61 -2.40
N GLY A 79 11.17 6.76 -1.70
CA GLY A 79 11.52 7.98 -0.96
C GLY A 79 10.76 8.17 0.36
N VAL A 80 9.85 7.25 0.70
CA VAL A 80 9.13 7.21 1.98
C VAL A 80 8.94 5.77 2.43
N ASP A 81 9.10 5.53 3.73
CA ASP A 81 8.80 4.24 4.37
C ASP A 81 7.43 4.30 5.04
N VAL A 82 6.40 3.85 4.32
CA VAL A 82 5.00 4.01 4.73
C VAL A 82 4.66 3.21 5.98
N ALA A 83 5.37 2.10 6.23
CA ALA A 83 5.20 1.28 7.43
C ALA A 83 5.67 1.99 8.71
N THR A 84 6.52 3.01 8.58
CA THR A 84 7.02 3.78 9.73
C THR A 84 6.10 4.93 10.13
N LEU A 85 5.13 5.27 9.29
CA LEU A 85 4.19 6.36 9.51
C LEU A 85 3.16 5.99 10.58
N PRO A 86 2.72 6.94 11.43
CA PRO A 86 1.62 6.73 12.34
C PRO A 86 0.30 6.41 11.62
N ILE A 87 -0.57 5.60 12.25
CA ILE A 87 -1.98 5.49 11.83
C ILE A 87 -2.65 6.87 11.95
N GLY A 88 -3.53 7.19 11.00
CA GLY A 88 -4.15 8.51 10.83
C GLY A 88 -3.31 9.49 10.01
N THR A 89 -2.11 9.10 9.56
CA THR A 89 -1.29 9.96 8.70
C THR A 89 -1.99 10.18 7.36
N GLN A 90 -2.06 11.43 6.92
CA GLN A 90 -2.57 11.77 5.60
C GLN A 90 -1.45 11.81 4.57
N ILE A 91 -1.67 11.09 3.48
CA ILE A 91 -0.73 10.90 2.39
C ILE A 91 -1.41 11.40 1.12
N LYS A 92 -0.86 12.47 0.54
CA LYS A 92 -1.28 12.98 -0.76
C LYS A 92 -0.44 12.32 -1.85
N ILE A 93 -1.10 11.73 -2.84
CA ILE A 93 -0.46 11.13 -4.00
C ILE A 93 -1.17 11.64 -5.25
N GLY A 94 -0.43 12.36 -6.10
CA GLY A 94 -1.03 13.00 -7.28
C GLY A 94 -2.19 13.92 -6.88
N GLU A 95 -3.40 13.60 -7.36
CA GLU A 95 -4.62 14.33 -7.04
C GLU A 95 -5.36 13.78 -5.80
N ALA A 96 -5.05 12.56 -5.35
CA ALA A 96 -5.78 11.89 -4.29
C ALA A 96 -5.20 12.18 -2.90
N LEU A 97 -6.08 12.28 -1.89
CA LEU A 97 -5.72 12.34 -0.49
C LEU A 97 -6.19 11.08 0.21
N MET A 98 -5.29 10.41 0.92
CA MET A 98 -5.56 9.16 1.62
C MET A 98 -5.14 9.25 3.07
N GLU A 99 -5.78 8.47 3.94
CA GLU A 99 -5.42 8.36 5.35
C GLU A 99 -5.00 6.92 5.66
N LEU A 100 -3.87 6.75 6.33
CA LEU A 100 -3.38 5.47 6.80
C LEU A 100 -4.30 4.92 7.90
N THR A 101 -4.94 3.79 7.63
CA THR A 101 -5.90 3.15 8.54
C THR A 101 -5.31 1.96 9.28
N GLN A 102 -4.34 1.27 8.67
CA GLN A 102 -3.79 0.03 9.23
C GLN A 102 -2.36 -0.23 8.72
N ILE A 103 -1.53 -0.84 9.57
CA ILE A 103 -0.19 -1.35 9.25
C ILE A 103 -0.19 -2.85 9.48
N GLY A 104 0.30 -3.59 8.49
CA GLY A 104 0.37 -5.04 8.54
C GLY A 104 -0.99 -5.74 8.50
N LYS A 105 -0.97 -7.05 8.29
CA LYS A 105 -2.12 -7.94 8.47
C LYS A 105 -1.64 -9.36 8.78
N GLU A 106 -2.37 -10.10 9.59
CA GLU A 106 -2.06 -11.52 9.77
C GLU A 106 -2.18 -12.27 8.43
N CYS A 107 -1.20 -13.13 8.13
CA CYS A 107 -1.18 -13.95 6.94
C CYS A 107 -1.56 -15.39 7.30
N HIS A 108 -2.86 -15.72 7.20
CA HIS A 108 -3.35 -17.04 7.59
C HIS A 108 -3.04 -18.16 6.59
N LYS A 109 -2.67 -17.83 5.36
CA LYS A 109 -2.35 -18.79 4.29
C LYS A 109 -1.05 -18.33 3.63
N GLY A 110 0.07 -18.96 3.97
CA GLY A 110 1.40 -18.57 3.46
C GLY A 110 1.39 -18.33 1.96
N CYS A 111 1.62 -17.07 1.56
CA CYS A 111 1.60 -16.66 0.16
C CYS A 111 2.77 -17.31 -0.61
N ALA A 112 2.72 -17.28 -1.94
CA ALA A 112 3.79 -17.82 -2.80
C ALA A 112 5.19 -17.30 -2.43
N ILE A 113 5.27 -16.05 -1.94
CA ILE A 113 6.53 -15.42 -1.51
C ILE A 113 7.03 -16.04 -0.20
N MET A 114 6.13 -16.29 0.76
CA MET A 114 6.47 -17.00 2.00
C MET A 114 6.98 -18.41 1.71
N GLN A 115 6.48 -19.07 0.66
CA GLN A 115 6.97 -20.38 0.23
C GLN A 115 8.35 -20.32 -0.43
N GLN A 116 8.69 -19.22 -1.11
CA GLN A 116 10.01 -19.03 -1.72
C GLN A 116 11.10 -18.68 -0.70
N VAL A 117 10.83 -17.74 0.21
CA VAL A 117 11.87 -17.17 1.08
C VAL A 117 11.57 -17.28 2.58
N GLY A 118 10.51 -17.98 2.96
CA GLY A 118 10.16 -18.25 4.36
C GLY A 118 9.49 -17.09 5.10
N THR A 119 9.33 -15.92 4.47
CA THR A 119 8.68 -14.74 5.07
C THR A 119 7.92 -13.91 4.03
N CYS A 120 6.97 -13.09 4.46
CA CYS A 120 6.25 -12.13 3.62
C CYS A 120 6.34 -10.75 4.26
N VAL A 121 6.59 -9.72 3.45
CA VAL A 121 6.74 -8.35 3.95
C VAL A 121 5.40 -7.66 4.20
N MET A 122 4.32 -8.08 3.54
CA MET A 122 3.00 -7.43 3.69
C MET A 122 2.40 -7.51 5.10
N PRO A 123 2.52 -8.64 5.83
CA PRO A 123 2.10 -8.71 7.22
C PRO A 123 2.80 -7.72 8.16
N LEU A 124 3.99 -7.26 7.78
CA LEU A 124 4.86 -6.47 8.64
C LEU A 124 4.92 -5.00 8.21
N GLU A 125 4.94 -4.75 6.91
CA GLU A 125 5.24 -3.42 6.34
C GLU A 125 4.22 -2.96 5.28
N GLY A 126 3.27 -3.81 4.88
CA GLY A 126 2.19 -3.37 4.01
C GLY A 126 1.24 -2.47 4.79
N VAL A 127 0.87 -1.31 4.24
CA VAL A 127 -0.10 -0.42 4.87
C VAL A 127 -1.38 -0.33 4.06
N PHE A 128 -2.47 -0.05 4.74
CA PHE A 128 -3.78 0.17 4.12
C PHE A 128 -4.24 1.59 4.42
N THR A 129 -4.94 2.17 3.45
CA THR A 129 -5.49 3.51 3.54
C THR A 129 -6.95 3.55 3.13
N ARG A 130 -7.66 4.56 3.62
CA ARG A 130 -8.94 5.01 3.06
C ARG A 130 -8.72 6.26 2.19
N VAL A 131 -9.54 6.42 1.16
CA VAL A 131 -9.50 7.58 0.27
C VAL A 131 -10.37 8.68 0.86
N LEU A 132 -9.76 9.77 1.32
CA LEU A 132 -10.46 10.96 1.82
C LEU A 132 -10.96 11.83 0.66
N GLU A 133 -10.08 12.12 -0.29
CA GLU A 133 -10.38 12.87 -1.51
C GLU A 133 -9.99 12.05 -2.73
N GLY A 134 -10.93 11.88 -3.65
CA GLY A 134 -10.71 11.12 -4.87
C GLY A 134 -9.89 11.90 -5.91
N GLY A 135 -9.20 11.17 -6.79
CA GLY A 135 -8.35 11.77 -7.81
C GLY A 135 -7.57 10.75 -8.60
N TRP A 136 -6.91 11.21 -9.67
CA TRP A 136 -6.00 10.37 -10.43
C TRP A 136 -4.65 10.20 -9.75
N VAL A 137 -4.16 8.96 -9.74
CA VAL A 137 -2.80 8.59 -9.35
C VAL A 137 -2.14 7.87 -10.53
N LYS A 138 -0.92 8.27 -10.88
CA LYS A 138 -0.09 7.63 -11.90
C LYS A 138 1.35 7.40 -11.44
N VAL A 139 2.04 6.53 -12.14
CA VAL A 139 3.49 6.32 -11.98
C VAL A 139 4.22 7.65 -12.17
N GLY A 140 5.16 7.93 -11.27
CA GLY A 140 5.93 9.17 -11.22
C GLY A 140 5.27 10.30 -10.44
N ASP A 141 4.03 10.16 -9.98
CA ASP A 141 3.41 11.18 -9.12
C ASP A 141 4.17 11.32 -7.80
N LYS A 142 4.20 12.56 -7.30
CA LYS A 142 4.79 12.89 -6.01
C LYS A 142 3.96 12.31 -4.87
N VAL A 143 4.64 11.88 -3.82
CA VAL A 143 4.05 11.43 -2.56
C VAL A 143 4.40 12.44 -1.48
N GLU A 144 3.39 13.00 -0.81
CA GLU A 144 3.56 14.04 0.20
C GLU A 144 2.83 13.65 1.48
N ILE A 145 3.49 13.80 2.63
CA ILE A 145 2.86 13.63 3.93
C ILE A 145 2.30 14.99 4.34
N THR A 146 0.97 15.12 4.34
CA THR A 146 0.29 16.41 4.58
C THR A 146 -0.07 16.63 6.03
N GLU A 147 -0.39 15.55 6.76
CA GLU A 147 -0.72 15.59 8.19
C GLU A 147 -0.17 14.35 8.89
N SER A 148 0.52 14.54 10.01
CA SER A 148 1.04 13.44 10.82
C SER A 148 -0.07 12.86 11.69
N GLY A 149 -0.31 11.56 11.60
CA GLY A 149 -1.26 10.87 12.47
C GLY A 149 -0.78 10.77 13.91
N THR A 150 -1.66 10.35 14.82
CA THR A 150 -1.30 10.05 16.21
C THR A 150 -0.68 8.66 16.31
N ARG A 151 0.59 8.60 16.72
CA ARG A 151 1.23 7.33 17.04
C ARG A 151 0.81 6.92 18.45
N ASP A 152 -0.35 6.29 18.59
CA ASP A 152 -0.65 5.57 19.82
C ASP A 152 0.07 4.21 19.76
N PRO A 153 1.07 3.96 20.64
CA PRO A 153 1.82 2.70 20.64
C PRO A 153 0.96 1.46 20.95
N PHE A 154 -0.34 1.61 21.25
CA PHE A 154 -1.25 0.51 21.58
C PHE A 154 -2.28 0.14 20.51
N VAL A 155 -2.33 0.80 19.35
CA VAL A 155 -3.29 0.45 18.29
C VAL A 155 -2.79 -0.78 17.53
N ILE A 156 -3.04 -1.94 18.12
CA ILE A 156 -3.02 -3.25 17.47
C ILE A 156 -4.30 -3.35 16.63
N SER A 157 -4.12 -3.60 15.33
CA SER A 157 -5.11 -4.05 14.34
C SER A 157 -6.58 -3.94 14.74
N LEU A 158 -7.33 -3.08 14.03
CA LEU A 158 -8.80 -3.16 14.04
C LEU A 158 -9.21 -4.62 13.76
N PRO A 159 -10.10 -5.21 14.58
CA PRO A 159 -10.53 -6.59 14.39
C PRO A 159 -11.10 -6.76 12.99
N GLU A 160 -10.80 -7.90 12.36
CA GLU A 160 -11.38 -8.25 11.07
C GLU A 160 -12.90 -8.35 11.23
N ASP A 161 -13.64 -7.46 10.57
CA ASP A 161 -15.10 -7.49 10.54
C ASP A 161 -15.55 -8.85 9.99
N SER A 162 -16.30 -9.54 10.83
CA SER A 162 -16.93 -10.86 10.67
C SER A 162 -17.94 -10.96 9.54
#